data_AF-A0A2K5QSX1-F1
#
_entry.id   AF-A0A2K5QSX1-F1
#
_cell.length_a   1.000
_cell.length_b   1.000
_cell.length_c   1.000
_cell.angle_alpha   90.00
_cell.angle_beta   90.00
_cell.angle_gamma   90.00
#
_symmetry.space_group_name_H-M   'P 1'
#
loop_
_entity.id
_entity.type
_entity.pdbx_description
1 polymer ?
#
loop_
_entity_poly.entity_id
_entity_poly.type
_entity_poly.pdbx_seq_one_letter_code
_entity_poly.pdbx_strand_id
1 'polypeptide(L)'
;MTVKLWLRLRGKGLAMLHVTRGVWGSRVRVWPLLPAVLGPPRTLSSLAAKMGEYRKMWNPTEPRDWAQQYRERFIPFSKEQLLRLLIQALYDPINPDRETLDQPSLTDPQRLSNEQEVLRALEPLLAQANFSPLSEDTLAYALVVHHPQDEVQVTVNLDQYVYMQFWALGQRVGQMPLKSSVGSRRGFFTKLPSAERRYFKRVVLAARTKRGHLVLKSFKDTPLEGLEQLLPELKVRTPTLQRALLNLTLLVSGVAIFVNVGMVVLTDLKVATSLLLLLFAVFMGLRASKMFGQRRSAQALELAHMLYYRSTSNNSELLSALALRAQDEHTKEALLAHSFLARRPGGMPGPLEETSTWLRLEVENWLLAKSGCEVAFNGTRALAHLRALTPSMGLFPPPGFPKLDPLAPITSEPPQATPSSNNP
;
A
#
# COMPACT_ATOMS: atom_id res chain seq x y z
N MET A 1 28.43 0.01 60.40
CA MET A 1 28.28 1.47 60.58
C MET A 1 28.12 2.10 59.21
N THR A 2 26.95 2.69 58.93
CA THR A 2 26.67 3.42 57.69
C THR A 2 27.02 4.90 57.89
N VAL A 3 28.01 5.41 57.16
CA VAL A 3 28.27 6.85 57.13
C VAL A 3 27.40 7.46 56.03
N LYS A 4 26.56 8.43 56.38
CA LYS A 4 25.76 9.20 55.42
C LYS A 4 26.48 10.52 55.14
N LEU A 5 26.97 10.72 53.92
CA LEU A 5 27.48 12.02 53.48
C LEU A 5 26.41 12.71 52.62
N TRP A 6 26.00 13.90 53.03
CA TRP A 6 25.06 14.73 52.28
C TRP A 6 25.81 15.82 51.53
N LEU A 7 25.67 15.87 50.21
CA LEU A 7 26.16 16.97 49.38
C LEU A 7 24.98 17.80 48.90
N ARG A 8 25.02 19.11 49.18
CA ARG A 8 23.97 20.07 48.83
C ARG A 8 24.43 20.86 47.61
N LEU A 9 23.87 20.57 46.44
CA LEU A 9 24.03 21.41 45.24
C LEU A 9 22.91 22.46 45.20
N ARG A 10 23.29 23.70 44.91
CA ARG A 10 22.43 24.88 45.05
C ARG A 10 21.45 24.95 43.88
N GLY A 11 20.21 24.53 44.15
CA GLY A 11 19.05 24.73 43.26
C GLY A 11 18.60 23.45 42.57
N LYS A 12 17.63 22.76 43.20
CA LYS A 12 16.91 21.55 42.76
C LYS A 12 17.60 20.20 43.02
N GLY A 13 17.32 19.64 44.21
CA GLY A 13 17.36 18.19 44.50
C GLY A 13 18.56 17.68 45.33
N LEU A 14 18.27 16.95 46.41
CA LEU A 14 19.25 16.14 47.17
C LEU A 14 19.35 14.76 46.51
N ALA A 15 20.54 14.36 46.06
CA ALA A 15 20.79 13.01 45.57
C ALA A 15 21.54 12.19 46.64
N MET A 16 21.02 11.02 47.00
CA MET A 16 21.61 10.10 47.97
C MET A 16 22.28 8.94 47.23
N LEU A 17 23.61 8.87 47.27
CA LEU A 17 24.39 7.77 46.72
C LEU A 17 24.77 6.80 47.84
N HIS A 18 24.27 5.56 47.75
CA HIS A 18 24.69 4.47 48.63
C HIS A 18 25.82 3.68 47.95
N VAL A 19 27.02 3.71 48.52
CA VAL A 19 28.14 2.84 48.15
C VAL A 19 28.37 1.88 49.32
N THR A 20 28.32 0.56 49.05
CA THR A 20 28.76 -0.48 50.00
C THR A 20 29.79 -1.38 49.34
N ARG A 21 30.89 -1.61 50.06
CA ARG A 21 32.10 -2.32 49.64
C ARG A 21 32.20 -3.66 50.41
N GLY A 22 32.11 -4.79 49.69
CA GLY A 22 32.61 -6.14 50.07
C GLY A 22 32.12 -6.78 51.39
N VAL A 23 32.23 -8.08 51.69
CA VAL A 23 32.89 -9.25 51.09
C VAL A 23 32.20 -10.54 51.65
N TRP A 24 32.12 -11.56 50.79
CA TRP A 24 32.02 -13.03 50.92
C TRP A 24 31.08 -13.77 51.89
N GLY A 25 30.31 -14.66 51.26
CA GLY A 25 29.96 -16.00 51.75
C GLY A 25 29.44 -16.84 50.58
N SER A 26 30.25 -17.79 50.10
CA SER A 26 29.94 -18.67 48.96
C SER A 26 28.76 -19.61 49.23
N ARG A 27 27.67 -19.44 48.48
CA ARG A 27 26.74 -20.52 48.15
C ARG A 27 26.31 -20.38 46.69
N VAL A 28 26.65 -21.38 45.90
CA VAL A 28 26.14 -21.59 44.54
C VAL A 28 24.62 -21.68 44.64
N ARG A 29 23.94 -20.64 44.15
CA ARG A 29 22.50 -20.66 43.86
C ARG A 29 22.37 -20.37 42.37
N VAL A 30 21.87 -21.35 41.64
CA VAL A 30 21.35 -21.20 40.29
C VAL A 30 20.30 -20.07 40.34
N TRP A 31 20.55 -18.99 39.62
CA TRP A 31 19.61 -17.89 39.46
C TRP A 31 18.62 -18.26 38.35
N PRO A 32 17.31 -18.43 38.63
CA PRO A 32 16.33 -18.32 37.58
C PRO A 32 16.19 -16.83 37.26
N LEU A 33 16.76 -16.40 36.13
CA LEU A 33 16.43 -15.11 35.51
C LEU A 33 15.04 -15.23 34.88
N LEU A 34 14.02 -15.25 35.73
CA LEU A 34 12.62 -14.99 35.37
C LEU A 34 12.22 -13.72 36.12
N PRO A 35 11.79 -12.65 35.42
CA PRO A 35 11.03 -11.61 36.11
C PRO A 35 9.75 -12.25 36.62
N ALA A 36 9.51 -12.12 37.93
CA ALA A 36 8.32 -12.58 38.62
C ALA A 36 7.06 -11.87 38.11
N VAL A 37 6.55 -12.25 36.94
CA VAL A 37 5.29 -11.74 36.38
C VAL A 37 4.08 -12.45 37.01
N LEU A 38 4.29 -13.66 37.54
CA LEU A 38 3.38 -14.27 38.50
C LEU A 38 4.05 -14.17 39.87
N GLY A 39 3.46 -13.36 40.75
CA GLY A 39 3.73 -13.52 42.18
C GLY A 39 3.52 -14.98 42.60
N PRO A 40 4.17 -15.44 43.67
CA PRO A 40 3.99 -16.81 44.16
C PRO A 40 2.48 -17.13 44.29
N PRO A 41 2.06 -18.38 44.06
CA PRO A 41 0.65 -18.76 44.19
C PRO A 41 0.16 -18.28 45.55
N ARG A 42 -0.85 -17.40 45.54
CA ARG A 42 -1.39 -16.83 46.77
C ARG A 42 -1.99 -17.97 47.58
N THR A 43 -1.41 -18.26 48.74
CA THR A 43 -2.08 -19.15 49.70
C THR A 43 -3.35 -18.45 50.18
N LEU A 44 -4.47 -19.17 50.28
CA LEU A 44 -5.74 -18.60 50.77
C LEU A 44 -5.57 -17.95 52.17
N SER A 45 -4.64 -18.48 52.96
CA SER A 45 -4.22 -17.91 54.25
C SER A 45 -3.59 -16.52 54.13
N SER A 46 -2.79 -16.26 53.10
CA SER A 46 -2.17 -14.95 52.85
C SER A 46 -3.20 -13.89 52.47
N LEU A 47 -4.23 -14.24 51.70
CA LEU A 47 -5.32 -13.34 51.35
C LEU A 47 -6.21 -13.05 52.56
N ALA A 48 -6.58 -14.08 53.33
CA ALA A 48 -7.39 -13.94 54.53
C ALA A 48 -6.71 -13.04 55.59
N ALA A 49 -5.39 -13.19 55.77
CA ALA A 49 -4.61 -12.32 56.64
C ALA A 49 -4.64 -10.86 56.17
N LYS A 50 -4.45 -10.60 54.87
CA LYS A 50 -4.53 -9.25 54.30
C LYS A 50 -5.93 -8.64 54.39
N MET A 51 -6.99 -9.42 54.15
CA MET A 51 -8.36 -8.98 54.36
C MET A 51 -8.63 -8.59 55.82
N GLY A 52 -8.04 -9.33 56.77
CA GLY A 52 -8.11 -9.01 58.19
C GLY A 52 -7.40 -7.70 58.55
N GLU A 53 -6.24 -7.41 57.96
CA GLU A 53 -5.54 -6.12 58.14
C GLU A 53 -6.38 -4.94 57.63
N TYR A 54 -6.98 -5.07 56.44
CA TYR A 54 -7.81 -4.01 55.86
C TYR A 54 -9.12 -3.78 56.65
N ARG A 55 -9.74 -4.83 57.20
CA ARG A 55 -10.94 -4.70 58.05
C ARG A 55 -10.69 -3.97 59.37
N LYS A 56 -9.45 -3.98 59.86
CA LYS A 56 -9.07 -3.28 61.10
C LYS A 56 -8.75 -1.80 60.88
N MET A 57 -8.68 -1.35 59.62
CA MET A 57 -8.45 0.05 59.30
C MET A 57 -9.77 0.81 59.33
N TRP A 58 -9.85 1.86 60.16
CA TRP A 58 -11.01 2.75 60.24
C TRP A 58 -11.26 3.51 58.91
N ASN A 59 -10.18 3.78 58.15
CA ASN A 59 -10.21 4.22 56.76
C ASN A 59 -9.17 3.43 55.94
N PRO A 60 -9.57 2.44 55.13
CA PRO A 60 -8.63 1.64 54.35
C PRO A 60 -7.91 2.51 53.31
N THR A 61 -6.57 2.44 53.31
CA THR A 61 -5.72 3.23 52.40
C THR A 61 -5.51 2.47 51.09
N GLU A 62 -5.55 3.18 49.97
CA GLU A 62 -5.26 2.59 48.66
C GLU A 62 -3.83 1.99 48.60
N PRO A 63 -3.63 0.87 47.88
CA PRO A 63 -2.29 0.30 47.71
C PRO A 63 -1.36 1.28 46.99
N ARG A 64 -0.12 1.43 47.47
CA ARG A 64 0.82 2.49 47.07
C ARG A 64 1.12 2.60 45.57
N ASP A 65 0.97 1.53 44.80
CA ASP A 65 1.34 1.48 43.37
C ASP A 65 0.20 1.02 42.43
N TRP A 66 -1.05 0.97 42.92
CA TRP A 66 -2.16 0.39 42.16
C TRP A 66 -2.43 1.10 40.83
N ALA A 67 -2.32 2.43 40.80
CA ALA A 67 -2.52 3.24 39.60
C ALA A 67 -1.47 2.98 38.50
N GLN A 68 -0.25 2.55 38.87
CA GLN A 68 0.77 2.14 37.90
C GLN A 68 0.61 0.67 37.50
N GLN A 69 0.29 -0.20 38.46
CA GLN A 69 0.19 -1.64 38.25
C GLN A 69 -1.02 -2.02 37.37
N TYR A 70 -2.16 -1.34 37.56
CA TYR A 70 -3.42 -1.58 36.87
C TYR A 70 -3.75 -0.48 35.84
N ARG A 71 -2.76 0.31 35.44
CA ARG A 71 -2.93 1.26 34.33
C ARG A 71 -3.42 0.52 33.10
N GLU A 72 -4.44 1.06 32.43
CA GLU A 72 -4.95 0.49 31.17
C GLU A 72 -3.79 0.36 30.18
N ARG A 73 -3.49 -0.89 29.80
CA ARG A 73 -2.47 -1.22 28.80
C ARG A 73 -3.06 -1.43 27.41
N PHE A 74 -4.38 -1.41 27.31
CA PHE A 74 -5.09 -1.55 26.05
C PHE A 74 -5.20 -0.19 25.38
N ILE A 75 -4.90 -0.15 24.08
CA ILE A 75 -5.12 1.06 23.28
C ILE A 75 -6.58 1.02 22.84
N PRO A 76 -7.44 1.97 23.24
CA PRO A 76 -8.89 1.92 23.00
C PRO A 76 -9.28 2.20 21.54
N PHE A 77 -8.29 2.32 20.65
CA PHE A 77 -8.48 2.55 19.23
C PHE A 77 -8.24 1.27 18.45
N SER A 78 -9.09 1.01 17.46
CA SER A 78 -8.78 0.00 16.45
C SER A 78 -7.52 0.39 15.68
N LYS A 79 -6.86 -0.61 15.09
CA LYS A 79 -5.70 -0.37 14.24
C LYS A 79 -6.01 0.62 13.11
N GLU A 80 -7.17 0.47 12.47
CA GLU A 80 -7.61 1.32 11.37
C GLU A 80 -7.84 2.76 11.86
N GLN A 81 -8.35 2.94 13.08
CA GLN A 81 -8.50 4.25 13.70
C GLN A 81 -7.15 4.90 13.97
N LEU A 82 -6.16 4.16 14.47
CA LEU A 82 -4.80 4.69 14.69
C LEU A 82 -4.11 5.07 13.38
N LEU A 83 -4.24 4.24 12.35
CA LEU A 83 -3.69 4.55 11.02
C LEU A 83 -4.34 5.81 10.44
N ARG A 84 -5.67 5.95 10.56
CA ARG A 84 -6.36 7.18 10.14
C ARG A 84 -5.87 8.41 10.88
N LEU A 85 -5.70 8.33 12.20
CA LEU A 85 -5.21 9.45 13.01
C LEU A 85 -3.77 9.84 12.66
N LEU A 86 -2.90 8.86 12.39
CA LEU A 86 -1.51 9.12 11.96
C LEU A 86 -1.44 9.72 10.55
N ILE A 87 -2.26 9.21 9.62
CA ILE A 87 -2.40 9.80 8.28
C ILE A 87 -2.93 11.24 8.41
N GLN A 88 -3.91 11.47 9.28
CA GLN A 88 -4.45 12.80 9.53
C GLN A 88 -3.39 13.75 10.12
N ALA A 89 -2.51 13.29 10.99
CA ALA A 89 -1.46 14.12 11.56
C ALA A 89 -0.34 14.47 10.56
N LEU A 90 0.08 13.51 9.73
CA LEU A 90 1.28 13.64 8.88
C LEU A 90 0.97 14.07 7.45
N TYR A 91 -0.11 13.57 6.86
CA TYR A 91 -0.44 13.78 5.44
C TYR A 91 -1.50 14.86 5.23
N ASP A 92 -2.46 15.04 6.14
CA ASP A 92 -3.54 16.02 5.97
C ASP A 92 -3.07 17.48 5.72
N PRO A 93 -1.98 17.98 6.34
CA PRO A 93 -1.47 19.32 6.05
C PRO A 93 -1.01 19.54 4.60
N ILE A 94 -0.64 18.45 3.91
CA ILE A 94 -0.15 18.47 2.51
C ILE A 94 -1.15 17.85 1.53
N ASN A 95 -2.27 17.31 2.00
CA ASN A 95 -3.26 16.62 1.19
C ASN A 95 -3.95 17.58 0.21
N PRO A 96 -3.88 17.33 -1.12
CA PRO A 96 -4.55 18.19 -2.09
C PRO A 96 -6.08 18.11 -2.04
N ASP A 97 -6.64 17.00 -1.58
CA ASP A 97 -8.09 16.75 -1.55
C ASP A 97 -8.71 17.12 -0.18
N ARG A 98 -8.07 18.01 0.58
CA ARG A 98 -8.53 18.37 1.91
C ARG A 98 -9.78 19.24 1.84
N GLU A 99 -10.86 18.77 2.46
CA GLU A 99 -12.13 19.49 2.56
C GLU A 99 -12.25 20.34 3.86
N THR A 100 -11.27 20.24 4.77
CA THR A 100 -11.29 20.95 6.06
C THR A 100 -10.54 22.28 5.97
N LEU A 101 -11.20 23.39 6.30
CA LEU A 101 -10.57 24.71 6.41
C LEU A 101 -9.70 24.85 7.67
N ASP A 102 -8.81 25.85 7.65
CA ASP A 102 -8.04 26.41 8.77
C ASP A 102 -6.75 25.71 9.21
N GLN A 103 -5.74 25.74 8.34
CA GLN A 103 -4.32 25.81 8.75
C GLN A 103 -3.62 26.91 7.95
N PRO A 104 -2.60 27.60 8.53
CA PRO A 104 -1.82 28.58 7.77
C PRO A 104 -1.23 27.91 6.54
N SER A 105 -1.39 28.55 5.38
CA SER A 105 -0.86 28.06 4.10
C SER A 105 0.65 27.84 4.23
N LEU A 106 1.06 26.57 4.23
CA LEU A 106 2.47 26.20 4.23
C LEU A 106 3.18 26.89 3.06
N THR A 107 4.33 27.51 3.33
CA THR A 107 5.20 28.01 2.26
C THR A 107 5.67 26.84 1.41
N ASP A 108 5.84 27.03 0.10
CA ASP A 108 6.27 25.98 -0.83
C ASP A 108 7.53 25.18 -0.40
N PRO A 109 8.62 25.79 0.12
CA PRO A 109 9.77 25.01 0.59
C PRO A 109 9.43 24.13 1.81
N GLN A 110 8.59 24.63 2.73
CA GLN A 110 8.14 23.85 3.89
C GLN A 110 7.27 22.67 3.44
N ARG A 111 6.36 22.92 2.49
CA ARG A 111 5.51 21.87 1.92
C ARG A 111 6.36 20.79 1.24
N LEU A 112 7.36 21.16 0.44
CA LEU A 112 8.26 20.21 -0.22
C LEU A 112 9.07 19.38 0.79
N SER A 113 9.54 19.99 1.88
CA SER A 113 10.21 19.27 2.96
C SER A 113 9.30 18.23 3.61
N ASN A 114 8.06 18.61 3.93
CA ASN A 114 7.06 17.72 4.53
C ASN A 114 6.69 16.58 3.56
N GLU A 115 6.53 16.88 2.27
CA GLU A 115 6.29 15.87 1.23
C GLU A 115 7.43 14.85 1.17
N GLN A 116 8.69 15.30 1.20
CA GLN A 116 9.86 14.42 1.22
C GLN A 116 9.91 13.56 2.50
N GLU A 117 9.46 14.09 3.64
CA GLU A 117 9.35 13.32 4.89
C GLU A 117 8.28 12.23 4.80
N VAL A 118 7.11 12.55 4.22
CA VAL A 118 6.06 11.55 3.97
C VAL A 118 6.54 10.46 3.02
N LEU A 119 7.25 10.80 1.95
CA LEU A 119 7.80 9.80 1.01
C LEU A 119 8.83 8.88 1.69
N ARG A 120 9.70 9.45 2.53
CA ARG A 120 10.65 8.65 3.34
C ARG A 120 9.94 7.74 4.34
N ALA A 121 8.85 8.20 4.95
CA ALA A 121 8.04 7.37 5.85
C ALA A 121 7.25 6.29 5.10
N LEU A 122 6.91 6.53 3.82
CA LEU A 122 6.16 5.59 2.98
C LEU A 122 7.03 4.45 2.43
N GLU A 123 8.31 4.70 2.19
CA GLU A 123 9.26 3.72 1.66
C GLU A 123 9.29 2.37 2.43
N PRO A 124 9.45 2.33 3.77
CA PRO A 124 9.42 1.06 4.50
C PRO A 124 8.06 0.36 4.42
N LEU A 125 6.97 1.14 4.33
CA LEU A 125 5.61 0.62 4.22
C LEU A 125 5.38 -0.01 2.84
N LEU A 126 5.86 0.62 1.76
CA LEU A 126 5.88 0.07 0.40
C LEU A 126 6.71 -1.22 0.32
N ALA A 127 7.89 -1.23 0.94
CA ALA A 127 8.74 -2.41 1.01
C ALA A 127 8.03 -3.56 1.73
N GLN A 128 7.34 -3.29 2.85
CA GLN A 128 6.53 -4.28 3.56
C GLN A 128 5.33 -4.76 2.74
N ALA A 129 4.73 -3.90 1.92
CA ALA A 129 3.64 -4.24 1.01
C ALA A 129 4.10 -4.95 -0.29
N ASN A 130 5.38 -5.32 -0.37
CA ASN A 130 6.04 -5.98 -1.50
C ASN A 130 6.11 -5.16 -2.79
N PHE A 131 6.11 -3.83 -2.67
CA PHE A 131 6.42 -2.93 -3.78
C PHE A 131 7.92 -2.72 -3.89
N SER A 132 8.44 -2.76 -5.11
CA SER A 132 9.85 -2.48 -5.42
C SER A 132 9.95 -1.15 -6.17
N PRO A 133 10.90 -0.26 -5.82
CA PRO A 133 11.15 0.95 -6.59
C PRO A 133 11.59 0.58 -8.00
N LEU A 134 11.12 1.33 -9.00
CA LEU A 134 11.57 1.15 -10.37
C LEU A 134 12.94 1.81 -10.55
N SER A 135 13.88 1.08 -11.16
CA SER A 135 15.20 1.63 -11.52
C SER A 135 15.08 2.74 -12.56
N GLU A 136 16.05 3.65 -12.56
CA GLU A 136 16.10 4.76 -13.52
C GLU A 136 16.10 4.26 -14.97
N ASP A 137 16.85 3.19 -15.27
CA ASP A 137 16.87 2.58 -16.61
C ASP A 137 15.51 2.02 -17.03
N THR A 138 14.82 1.36 -16.09
CA THR A 138 13.47 0.82 -16.36
C THR A 138 12.47 1.96 -16.59
N LEU A 139 12.59 3.06 -15.83
CA LEU A 139 11.76 4.24 -16.01
C LEU A 139 12.05 4.96 -17.33
N ALA A 140 13.32 5.15 -17.68
CA ALA A 140 13.71 5.76 -18.94
C ALA A 140 13.18 4.96 -20.14
N TYR A 141 13.33 3.63 -20.11
CA TYR A 141 12.77 2.75 -21.12
C TYR A 141 11.24 2.89 -21.22
N ALA A 142 10.55 2.82 -20.08
CA ALA A 142 9.10 2.84 -20.00
C ALA A 142 8.45 4.19 -20.36
N LEU A 143 9.19 5.29 -20.24
CA LEU A 143 8.71 6.64 -20.61
C LEU A 143 9.04 7.02 -22.06
N VAL A 144 9.98 6.32 -22.71
CA VAL A 144 10.43 6.63 -24.08
C VAL A 144 9.85 5.67 -25.11
N VAL A 145 9.74 4.38 -24.78
CA VAL A 145 9.32 3.36 -25.72
C VAL A 145 7.81 3.29 -25.79
N HIS A 146 7.24 3.69 -26.93
CA HIS A 146 5.81 3.55 -27.19
C HIS A 146 5.51 2.22 -27.88
N HIS A 147 4.45 1.52 -27.45
CA HIS A 147 4.05 0.29 -28.09
C HIS A 147 3.05 0.53 -29.25
N PRO A 148 3.18 -0.12 -30.41
CA PRO A 148 2.36 0.16 -31.59
C PRO A 148 0.87 -0.15 -31.45
N GLN A 149 0.47 -0.99 -30.49
CA GLN A 149 -0.94 -1.26 -30.19
C GLN A 149 -1.51 -0.40 -29.03
N ASP A 150 -0.78 0.61 -28.57
CA ASP A 150 -1.35 1.63 -27.68
C ASP A 150 -2.13 2.63 -28.54
N GLU A 151 -3.46 2.71 -28.32
CA GLU A 151 -4.35 3.57 -29.11
C GLU A 151 -4.06 5.06 -28.91
N VAL A 152 -3.57 5.43 -27.72
CA VAL A 152 -3.18 6.79 -27.36
C VAL A 152 -1.68 6.85 -27.07
N GLN A 153 -0.94 7.53 -27.94
CA GLN A 153 0.46 7.87 -27.70
C GLN A 153 0.54 9.15 -26.90
N VAL A 154 1.39 9.17 -25.89
CA VAL A 154 1.56 10.32 -25.02
C VAL A 154 3.00 10.81 -25.11
N THR A 155 3.25 12.05 -24.72
CA THR A 155 4.60 12.56 -24.55
C THR A 155 4.66 13.31 -23.24
N VAL A 156 5.64 12.95 -22.43
CA VAL A 156 5.89 13.53 -21.13
C VAL A 156 6.83 14.71 -21.29
N ASN A 157 6.52 15.83 -20.63
CA ASN A 157 7.47 16.91 -20.45
C ASN A 157 8.03 16.88 -19.03
N LEU A 158 9.23 16.35 -18.86
CA LEU A 158 9.88 16.19 -17.55
C LEU A 158 10.12 17.52 -16.84
N ASP A 159 10.25 18.62 -17.60
CA ASP A 159 10.46 19.97 -17.04
C ASP A 159 9.28 20.47 -16.20
N GLN A 160 8.12 19.83 -16.27
CA GLN A 160 6.93 20.19 -15.48
C GLN A 160 6.96 19.59 -14.07
N TYR A 161 7.84 18.62 -13.81
CA TYR A 161 7.92 17.89 -12.56
C TYR A 161 9.08 18.38 -11.71
N VAL A 162 8.90 18.35 -10.39
CA VAL A 162 9.98 18.54 -9.41
C VAL A 162 10.61 17.19 -9.11
N TYR A 163 9.78 16.19 -8.84
CA TYR A 163 10.18 14.80 -8.70
C TYR A 163 9.04 13.88 -9.13
N MET A 164 9.40 12.66 -9.52
CA MET A 164 8.48 11.55 -9.76
C MET A 164 9.13 10.26 -9.31
N GLN A 165 8.38 9.41 -8.63
CA GLN A 165 8.82 8.12 -8.14
C GLN A 165 7.76 7.07 -8.44
N PHE A 166 8.21 5.91 -8.88
CA PHE A 166 7.35 4.78 -9.18
C PHE A 166 7.80 3.55 -8.41
N TRP A 167 6.81 2.80 -7.95
CA TRP A 167 7.02 1.48 -7.39
C TRP A 167 6.11 0.49 -8.09
N ALA A 168 6.62 -0.70 -8.38
CA ALA A 168 5.85 -1.76 -8.99
C ALA A 168 5.70 -2.95 -8.05
N LEU A 169 4.55 -3.59 -8.14
CA LEU A 169 4.24 -4.86 -7.48
C LEU A 169 4.11 -5.93 -8.54
N GLY A 170 5.10 -6.82 -8.57
CA GLY A 170 5.10 -8.03 -9.39
C GLY A 170 5.09 -7.76 -10.90
N GLN A 171 5.74 -8.65 -11.63
CA GLN A 171 5.73 -8.66 -13.09
C GLN A 171 4.95 -9.87 -13.57
N ARG A 172 4.17 -9.68 -14.64
CA ARG A 172 3.50 -10.75 -15.37
C ARG A 172 3.78 -10.59 -16.85
N VAL A 173 3.82 -11.71 -17.54
CA VAL A 173 3.88 -11.78 -18.99
C VAL A 173 2.59 -12.45 -19.43
N GLY A 174 1.87 -11.83 -20.34
CA GLY A 174 0.62 -12.40 -20.82
C GLY A 174 -0.11 -11.49 -21.80
N GLN A 175 -1.25 -11.97 -22.28
CA GLN A 175 -2.12 -11.19 -23.13
C GLN A 175 -2.90 -10.18 -22.28
N MET A 176 -2.68 -8.90 -22.53
CA MET A 176 -3.50 -7.87 -21.90
C MET A 176 -4.86 -7.79 -22.60
N PRO A 177 -5.98 -7.81 -21.85
CA PRO A 177 -7.28 -7.52 -22.46
C PRO A 177 -7.26 -6.07 -22.95
N LEU A 178 -7.43 -5.89 -24.26
CA LEU A 178 -7.61 -4.58 -24.88
C LEU A 178 -8.92 -3.98 -24.35
N LYS A 179 -8.84 -3.17 -23.29
CA LYS A 179 -10.00 -2.46 -22.74
C LYS A 179 -10.14 -1.10 -23.42
N SER A 180 -10.34 -1.07 -24.73
CA SER A 180 -10.86 0.13 -25.40
C SER A 180 -12.39 0.03 -25.46
N SER A 181 -13.06 0.81 -24.61
CA SER A 181 -14.53 0.83 -24.50
C SER A 181 -15.19 1.91 -25.36
N VAL A 182 -14.42 2.81 -25.97
CA VAL A 182 -14.96 3.89 -26.82
C VAL A 182 -15.11 3.40 -28.26
N GLY A 183 -16.03 2.46 -28.46
CA GLY A 183 -16.82 2.35 -29.70
C GLY A 183 -16.09 2.38 -31.04
N SER A 184 -14.83 1.96 -31.13
CA SER A 184 -14.15 1.82 -32.41
C SER A 184 -14.66 0.54 -33.06
N ARG A 185 -15.82 0.64 -33.74
CA ARG A 185 -16.14 -0.23 -34.87
C ARG A 185 -15.06 0.01 -35.94
N ARG A 186 -13.84 -0.50 -35.72
CA ARG A 186 -12.91 -0.77 -36.82
C ARG A 186 -13.57 -1.86 -37.64
N GLY A 187 -14.23 -1.45 -38.72
CA GLY A 187 -14.73 -2.36 -39.73
C GLY A 187 -13.59 -3.23 -40.25
N PHE A 188 -13.86 -4.52 -40.37
CA PHE A 188 -13.23 -5.59 -41.20
C PHE A 188 -11.69 -5.71 -41.31
N PHE A 189 -10.88 -4.79 -40.80
CA PHE A 189 -9.42 -4.88 -40.79
C PHE A 189 -8.97 -5.49 -39.46
N THR A 190 -8.68 -6.79 -39.53
CA THR A 190 -7.78 -7.55 -38.66
C THR A 190 -7.65 -7.01 -37.23
N LYS A 191 -8.38 -7.62 -36.28
CA LYS A 191 -7.98 -7.61 -34.86
C LYS A 191 -6.53 -8.08 -34.82
N LEU A 192 -5.57 -7.17 -34.63
CA LEU A 192 -4.18 -7.55 -34.44
C LEU A 192 -4.15 -8.52 -33.25
N PRO A 193 -3.50 -9.69 -33.35
CA PRO A 193 -3.46 -10.63 -32.24
C PRO A 193 -2.90 -9.91 -31.01
N SER A 194 -3.53 -10.15 -29.85
CA SER A 194 -3.05 -9.64 -28.57
C SER A 194 -1.60 -10.08 -28.40
N ALA A 195 -0.67 -9.12 -28.47
CA ALA A 195 0.73 -9.41 -28.26
C ALA A 195 0.92 -9.81 -26.80
N GLU A 196 1.76 -10.80 -26.55
CA GLU A 196 2.23 -11.10 -25.21
C GLU A 196 3.06 -9.91 -24.72
N ARG A 197 2.61 -9.28 -23.64
CA ARG A 197 3.24 -8.08 -23.09
C ARG A 197 3.62 -8.28 -21.64
N ARG A 198 4.67 -7.57 -21.24
CA ARG A 198 5.10 -7.47 -19.85
C ARG A 198 4.29 -6.36 -19.19
N TYR A 199 3.64 -6.69 -18.08
CA TYR A 199 2.87 -5.72 -17.33
C TYR A 199 3.07 -5.91 -15.82
N PHE A 200 2.96 -4.82 -15.10
CA PHE A 200 2.98 -4.78 -13.64
C PHE A 200 1.58 -5.02 -13.10
N LYS A 201 1.47 -5.88 -12.08
CA LYS A 201 0.17 -6.17 -11.44
C LYS A 201 -0.39 -4.93 -10.77
N ARG A 202 0.46 -4.19 -10.06
CA ARG A 202 0.13 -2.84 -9.55
C ARG A 202 1.33 -1.91 -9.67
N VAL A 203 1.05 -0.62 -9.87
CA VAL A 203 2.04 0.45 -9.90
C VAL A 203 1.58 1.57 -8.99
N VAL A 204 2.46 2.05 -8.12
CA VAL A 204 2.25 3.25 -7.31
C VAL A 204 3.08 4.37 -7.91
N LEU A 205 2.47 5.53 -8.08
CA LEU A 205 3.06 6.76 -8.58
C LEU A 205 2.98 7.81 -7.47
N ALA A 206 4.11 8.41 -7.14
CA ALA A 206 4.19 9.66 -6.39
C ALA A 206 4.82 10.72 -7.30
N ALA A 207 4.10 11.80 -7.58
CA ALA A 207 4.61 12.87 -8.43
C ALA A 207 4.23 14.24 -7.88
N ARG A 208 5.16 15.19 -7.98
CA ARG A 208 4.92 16.60 -7.67
C ARG A 208 5.21 17.45 -8.90
N THR A 209 4.22 18.20 -9.36
CA THR A 209 4.40 19.17 -10.47
C THR A 209 4.86 20.52 -9.92
N LYS A 210 5.57 21.31 -10.74
CA LYS A 210 6.12 22.62 -10.32
C LYS A 210 5.05 23.61 -9.86
N ARG A 211 3.82 23.47 -10.35
CA ARG A 211 2.68 24.36 -10.06
C ARG A 211 1.57 23.69 -9.27
N GLY A 212 1.63 22.37 -9.08
CA GLY A 212 0.59 21.57 -8.44
C GLY A 212 0.97 21.13 -7.04
N HIS A 213 0.33 20.07 -6.55
CA HIS A 213 0.57 19.45 -5.25
C HIS A 213 1.17 18.04 -5.42
N LEU A 214 1.62 17.41 -4.33
CA LEU A 214 1.94 15.99 -4.35
C LEU A 214 0.69 15.17 -4.71
N VAL A 215 0.81 14.35 -5.74
CA VAL A 215 -0.23 13.41 -6.18
C VAL A 215 0.28 12.00 -5.96
N LEU A 216 -0.46 11.23 -5.18
CA LEU A 216 -0.21 9.80 -4.97
C LEU A 216 -1.32 9.00 -5.67
N LYS A 217 -0.96 8.09 -6.57
CA LYS A 217 -1.93 7.26 -7.31
C LYS A 217 -1.46 5.82 -7.40
N SER A 218 -2.39 4.88 -7.33
CA SER A 218 -2.12 3.47 -7.62
C SER A 218 -2.95 2.99 -8.79
N PHE A 219 -2.32 2.18 -9.63
CA PHE A 219 -2.86 1.62 -10.85
C PHE A 219 -2.73 0.10 -10.84
N LYS A 220 -3.66 -0.59 -11.49
CA LYS A 220 -3.60 -2.04 -11.76
C LYS A 220 -3.30 -2.31 -13.23
N ASP A 221 -2.68 -3.46 -13.49
CA ASP A 221 -2.47 -4.00 -14.83
C ASP A 221 -1.86 -2.97 -15.79
N THR A 222 -0.68 -2.43 -15.42
CA THR A 222 -0.01 -1.38 -16.17
C THR A 222 1.07 -1.99 -17.07
N PRO A 223 1.06 -1.77 -18.40
CA PRO A 223 2.11 -2.27 -19.28
C PRO A 223 3.44 -1.58 -18.97
N LEU A 224 4.55 -2.29 -19.18
CA LEU A 224 5.89 -1.74 -18.97
C LEU A 224 6.13 -0.49 -19.83
N GLU A 225 5.72 -0.54 -21.09
CA GLU A 225 5.92 0.53 -22.08
C GLU A 225 4.93 1.71 -21.95
N GLY A 226 3.98 1.64 -21.00
CA GLY A 226 2.90 2.63 -20.88
C GLY A 226 2.87 3.40 -19.57
N LEU A 227 3.99 3.44 -18.83
CA LEU A 227 4.07 4.22 -17.58
C LEU A 227 3.84 5.71 -17.81
N GLU A 228 4.18 6.22 -19.01
CA GLU A 228 3.94 7.61 -19.37
C GLU A 228 2.47 8.01 -19.22
N GLN A 229 1.54 7.11 -19.53
CA GLN A 229 0.12 7.41 -19.56
C GLN A 229 -0.45 7.66 -18.16
N LEU A 230 0.25 7.20 -17.11
CA LEU A 230 -0.19 7.30 -15.72
C LEU A 230 0.08 8.67 -15.09
N LEU A 231 0.94 9.47 -15.73
CA LEU A 231 1.38 10.74 -15.17
C LEU A 231 0.26 11.79 -15.17
N PRO A 232 0.24 12.73 -14.19
CA PRO A 232 -0.82 13.73 -14.09
C PRO A 232 -0.84 14.76 -15.23
N GLU A 233 0.33 15.27 -15.61
CA GLU A 233 0.50 16.27 -16.68
C GLU A 233 1.14 15.62 -17.91
N LEU A 234 0.34 15.52 -18.97
CA LEU A 234 0.69 14.80 -20.19
C LEU A 234 0.22 15.55 -21.44
N LYS A 235 1.02 15.48 -22.50
CA LYS A 235 0.61 15.97 -23.82
C LYS A 235 0.28 14.78 -24.70
N VAL A 236 -0.97 14.71 -25.16
CA VAL A 236 -1.39 13.71 -26.14
C VAL A 236 -0.63 13.94 -27.44
N ARG A 237 0.13 12.93 -27.89
CA ARG A 237 0.87 12.97 -29.14
C ARG A 237 -0.03 12.42 -30.24
N THR A 238 -0.15 13.19 -31.32
CA THR A 238 -0.75 12.68 -32.56
C THR A 238 0.36 12.08 -33.43
N PRO A 239 0.26 10.80 -33.82
CA PRO A 239 1.28 10.21 -34.68
C PRO A 239 1.32 10.93 -36.04
N THR A 240 2.52 11.11 -36.59
CA THR A 240 2.77 11.89 -37.81
C THR A 240 1.98 11.35 -39.01
N LEU A 241 1.91 10.03 -39.15
CA LEU A 241 1.12 9.37 -40.20
C LEU A 241 -0.37 9.69 -40.09
N GLN A 242 -0.93 9.66 -38.88
CA GLN A 242 -2.34 9.98 -38.67
C GLN A 242 -2.61 11.47 -38.90
N ARG A 243 -1.69 12.35 -38.50
CA ARG A 243 -1.77 13.79 -38.80
C ARG A 243 -1.71 14.05 -40.30
N ALA A 244 -0.83 13.36 -41.02
CA ALA A 244 -0.72 13.44 -42.47
C ALA A 244 -1.99 12.93 -43.16
N LEU A 245 -2.54 11.79 -42.73
CA LEU A 245 -3.80 11.25 -43.24
C LEU A 245 -4.97 12.21 -42.99
N LEU A 246 -5.02 12.84 -41.81
CA LEU A 246 -6.04 13.83 -41.48
C LEU A 246 -5.93 15.07 -42.37
N ASN A 247 -4.72 15.58 -42.58
CA ASN A 247 -4.47 16.68 -43.52
C ASN A 247 -4.85 16.29 -44.96
N LEU A 248 -4.55 15.07 -45.40
CA LEU A 248 -4.86 14.57 -46.73
C LEU A 248 -6.38 14.47 -46.94
N THR A 249 -7.11 13.88 -46.00
CA THR A 249 -8.58 13.78 -46.07
C THR A 249 -9.24 15.17 -46.05
N LEU A 250 -8.71 16.09 -45.25
CA LEU A 250 -9.15 17.48 -45.25
C LEU A 250 -8.91 18.16 -46.61
N LEU A 251 -7.75 17.93 -47.22
CA LEU A 251 -7.40 18.49 -48.53
C LEU A 251 -8.30 17.93 -49.64
N VAL A 252 -8.39 16.61 -49.77
CA VAL A 252 -9.18 15.95 -50.82
C VAL A 252 -10.65 16.36 -50.73
N SER A 253 -11.22 16.34 -49.52
CA SER A 253 -12.61 16.74 -49.31
C SER A 253 -12.83 18.26 -49.46
N GLY A 254 -11.82 19.08 -49.18
CA GLY A 254 -11.86 20.52 -49.42
C GLY A 254 -11.91 20.84 -50.91
N VAL A 255 -11.03 20.22 -51.71
CA VAL A 255 -11.01 20.36 -53.16
C VAL A 255 -12.34 19.93 -53.78
N ALA A 256 -12.90 18.79 -53.37
CA ALA A 256 -14.19 18.32 -53.87
C ALA A 256 -15.33 19.33 -53.61
N ILE A 257 -15.38 19.93 -52.41
CA ILE A 257 -16.38 20.96 -52.09
C ILE A 257 -16.13 22.23 -52.90
N PHE A 258 -14.88 22.65 -53.05
CA PHE A 258 -14.53 23.85 -53.82
C PHE A 258 -14.93 23.71 -55.29
N VAL A 259 -14.65 22.56 -55.91
CA VAL A 259 -15.04 22.30 -57.31
C VAL A 259 -16.56 22.27 -57.44
N ASN A 260 -17.27 21.53 -56.58
CA ASN A 260 -18.71 21.38 -56.72
C ASN A 260 -19.50 22.66 -56.39
N VAL A 261 -19.21 23.29 -55.25
CA VAL A 261 -19.94 24.47 -54.78
C VAL A 261 -19.37 25.75 -55.39
N GLY A 262 -18.05 25.85 -55.49
CA GLY A 262 -17.39 27.03 -56.04
C GLY A 262 -17.71 27.25 -57.52
N MET A 263 -17.78 26.20 -58.33
CA MET A 263 -18.15 26.34 -59.74
C MET A 263 -19.57 26.90 -59.91
N VAL A 264 -20.54 26.38 -59.15
CA VAL A 264 -21.93 26.88 -59.17
C VAL A 264 -22.01 28.36 -58.75
N VAL A 265 -21.26 28.75 -57.71
CA VAL A 265 -21.25 30.15 -57.24
C VAL A 265 -20.57 31.09 -58.24
N LEU A 266 -19.54 30.62 -58.94
CA LEU A 266 -18.86 31.38 -59.98
C LEU A 266 -19.73 31.58 -61.23
N THR A 267 -20.46 30.55 -61.67
CA THR A 267 -21.29 30.62 -62.88
C THR A 267 -22.58 31.39 -62.67
N ASP A 268 -23.28 31.14 -61.54
CA ASP A 268 -24.66 31.58 -61.39
C ASP A 268 -24.78 32.89 -60.58
N LEU A 269 -23.89 33.09 -59.59
CA LEU A 269 -23.97 34.22 -58.66
C LEU A 269 -22.98 35.36 -58.99
N LYS A 270 -22.09 35.18 -59.99
CA LYS A 270 -21.05 36.16 -60.40
C LYS A 270 -20.29 36.80 -59.23
N VAL A 271 -20.03 36.03 -58.18
CA VAL A 271 -19.32 36.50 -56.99
C VAL A 271 -17.84 36.71 -57.32
N ALA A 272 -17.24 37.76 -56.78
CA ALA A 272 -15.80 38.01 -56.92
C ALA A 272 -14.99 36.80 -56.40
N THR A 273 -14.01 36.34 -57.19
CA THR A 273 -13.14 35.19 -56.87
C THR A 273 -12.44 35.35 -55.53
N SER A 274 -12.00 36.57 -55.19
CA SER A 274 -11.37 36.90 -53.91
C SER A 274 -12.30 36.68 -52.72
N LEU A 275 -13.58 37.05 -52.83
CA LEU A 275 -14.58 36.84 -51.79
C LEU A 275 -14.92 35.35 -51.62
N LEU A 276 -15.02 34.61 -52.73
CA LEU A 276 -15.23 33.16 -52.70
C LEU A 276 -14.07 32.43 -52.01
N LEU A 277 -12.83 32.79 -52.34
CA LEU A 277 -11.64 32.20 -51.70
C LEU A 277 -11.57 32.54 -50.20
N LEU A 278 -11.93 33.77 -49.81
CA LEU A 278 -12.01 34.16 -48.40
C LEU A 278 -13.04 33.31 -47.64
N LEU A 279 -14.27 33.22 -48.16
CA LEU A 279 -15.34 32.43 -47.54
C LEU A 279 -14.99 30.95 -47.46
N PHE A 280 -14.35 30.42 -48.51
CA PHE A 280 -13.86 29.05 -48.52
C PHE A 280 -12.75 28.82 -47.49
N ALA A 281 -11.81 29.74 -47.35
CA ALA A 281 -10.75 29.65 -46.33
C ALA A 281 -11.34 29.68 -44.91
N VAL A 282 -12.31 30.55 -44.63
CA VAL A 282 -13.02 30.60 -43.34
C VAL A 282 -13.76 29.28 -43.09
N PHE A 283 -14.51 28.78 -44.06
CA PHE A 283 -15.23 27.51 -43.97
C PHE A 283 -14.27 26.34 -43.71
N MET A 284 -13.18 26.25 -44.45
CA MET A 284 -12.15 25.22 -44.27
C MET A 284 -11.46 25.32 -42.91
N GLY A 285 -11.22 26.53 -42.41
CA GLY A 285 -10.70 26.77 -41.07
C GLY A 285 -11.62 26.24 -39.97
N LEU A 286 -12.93 26.52 -40.06
CA LEU A 286 -13.93 25.99 -39.13
C LEU A 286 -14.02 24.46 -39.19
N ARG A 287 -13.99 23.89 -40.40
CA ARG A 287 -14.11 22.45 -40.62
C ARG A 287 -12.87 21.69 -40.16
N ALA A 288 -11.68 22.26 -40.36
CA ALA A 288 -10.43 21.77 -39.79
C ALA A 288 -10.51 21.79 -38.25
N SER A 289 -10.87 22.93 -37.65
CA SER A 289 -11.01 23.05 -36.19
C SER A 289 -11.96 21.99 -35.62
N LYS A 290 -13.13 21.76 -36.26
CA LYS A 290 -14.07 20.70 -35.86
C LYS A 290 -13.47 19.29 -35.96
N MET A 291 -12.82 18.93 -37.07
CA MET A 291 -12.21 17.60 -37.24
C MET A 291 -11.07 17.34 -36.24
N PHE A 292 -10.14 18.30 -36.09
CA PHE A 292 -9.03 18.19 -35.15
C PHE A 292 -9.52 18.17 -33.69
N GLY A 293 -10.53 18.99 -33.38
CA GLY A 293 -11.18 19.03 -32.07
C GLY A 293 -11.83 17.70 -31.71
N GLN A 294 -12.64 17.13 -32.60
CA GLN A 294 -13.31 15.84 -32.39
C GLN A 294 -12.32 14.68 -32.18
N ARG A 295 -11.22 14.67 -32.94
CA ARG A 295 -10.17 13.66 -32.78
C ARG A 295 -9.45 13.79 -31.44
N ARG A 296 -9.11 15.02 -31.03
CA ARG A 296 -8.48 15.29 -29.74
C ARG A 296 -9.39 14.91 -28.58
N SER A 297 -10.69 15.22 -28.65
CA SER A 297 -11.64 14.87 -27.61
C SER A 297 -11.84 13.35 -27.49
N ALA A 298 -11.85 12.62 -28.62
CA ALA A 298 -11.94 11.16 -28.60
C ALA A 298 -10.72 10.51 -27.94
N GLN A 299 -9.51 10.96 -28.27
CA GLN A 299 -8.27 10.47 -27.65
C GLN A 299 -8.21 10.80 -26.15
N ALA A 300 -8.62 12.01 -25.76
CA ALA A 300 -8.69 12.41 -24.37
C ALA A 300 -9.70 11.55 -23.57
N LEU A 301 -10.86 11.26 -24.17
CA LEU A 301 -11.88 10.40 -23.55
C LEU A 301 -11.39 8.96 -23.38
N GLU A 302 -10.68 8.43 -24.37
CA GLU A 302 -10.12 7.08 -24.29
C GLU A 302 -9.05 6.95 -23.21
N LEU A 303 -8.14 7.93 -23.12
CA LEU A 303 -7.16 8.00 -22.05
C LEU A 303 -7.83 8.13 -20.68
N ALA A 304 -8.87 8.95 -20.57
CA ALA A 304 -9.64 9.09 -19.33
C ALA A 304 -10.32 7.78 -18.92
N HIS A 305 -10.94 7.06 -19.86
CA HIS A 305 -11.52 5.74 -19.58
C HIS A 305 -10.45 4.73 -19.16
N MET A 306 -9.30 4.69 -19.84
CA MET A 306 -8.19 3.82 -19.48
C MET A 306 -7.72 4.10 -18.05
N LEU A 307 -7.48 5.37 -17.71
CA LEU A 307 -7.06 5.77 -16.38
C LEU A 307 -8.11 5.44 -15.33
N TYR A 308 -9.39 5.68 -15.60
CA TYR A 308 -10.48 5.37 -14.68
C TYR A 308 -10.51 3.88 -14.33
N TYR A 309 -10.50 3.00 -15.34
CA TYR A 309 -10.58 1.55 -15.11
C TYR A 309 -9.30 0.96 -14.54
N ARG A 310 -8.15 1.60 -14.74
CA ARG A 310 -6.86 1.15 -14.18
C ARG A 310 -6.55 1.77 -12.82
N SER A 311 -7.11 2.93 -12.47
CA SER A 311 -6.92 3.52 -11.14
C SER A 311 -7.55 2.63 -10.06
N THR A 312 -6.85 2.46 -8.94
CA THR A 312 -7.34 1.66 -7.80
C THR A 312 -7.62 2.51 -6.57
N SER A 313 -6.79 3.53 -6.32
CA SER A 313 -6.87 4.38 -5.13
C SER A 313 -6.03 5.64 -5.34
N ASN A 314 -6.46 6.75 -4.73
CA ASN A 314 -5.79 8.05 -4.82
C ASN A 314 -5.44 8.59 -3.43
N ASN A 315 -4.34 9.35 -3.31
CA ASN A 315 -3.96 10.13 -2.13
C ASN A 315 -4.11 9.37 -0.80
N SER A 316 -4.97 9.82 0.11
CA SER A 316 -5.15 9.21 1.45
C SER A 316 -5.68 7.77 1.40
N GLU A 317 -6.53 7.44 0.43
CA GLU A 317 -7.04 6.09 0.23
C GLU A 317 -5.90 5.13 -0.12
N LEU A 318 -4.94 5.59 -0.93
CA LEU A 318 -3.75 4.82 -1.25
C LEU A 318 -2.93 4.52 0.01
N LEU A 319 -2.71 5.51 0.88
CA LEU A 319 -1.96 5.31 2.12
C LEU A 319 -2.62 4.26 3.01
N SER A 320 -3.93 4.33 3.18
CA SER A 320 -4.68 3.34 3.98
C SER A 320 -4.64 1.94 3.34
N ALA A 321 -4.79 1.85 2.01
CA ALA A 321 -4.72 0.58 1.28
C ALA A 321 -3.33 -0.06 1.34
N LEU A 322 -2.26 0.75 1.26
CA LEU A 322 -0.89 0.27 1.42
C LEU A 322 -0.62 -0.20 2.85
N ALA A 323 -1.11 0.52 3.86
CA ALA A 323 -0.93 0.15 5.26
C ALA A 323 -1.62 -1.19 5.58
N LEU A 324 -2.84 -1.39 5.08
CA LEU A 324 -3.58 -2.65 5.22
C LEU A 324 -2.84 -3.79 4.50
N ARG A 325 -2.38 -3.57 3.27
CA ARG A 325 -1.60 -4.55 2.52
C ARG A 325 -0.29 -4.91 3.22
N ALA A 326 0.45 -3.92 3.73
CA ALA A 326 1.69 -4.14 4.47
C ALA A 326 1.44 -5.03 5.70
N GLN A 327 0.32 -4.82 6.41
CA GLN A 327 -0.06 -5.70 7.52
C GLN A 327 -0.36 -7.13 7.06
N ASP A 328 -1.12 -7.29 5.98
CA ASP A 328 -1.47 -8.61 5.47
C ASP A 328 -0.21 -9.40 5.11
N GLU A 329 0.74 -8.77 4.41
CA GLU A 329 2.01 -9.38 4.07
C GLU A 329 2.86 -9.66 5.32
N HIS A 330 2.93 -8.72 6.27
CA HIS A 330 3.59 -8.93 7.56
C HIS A 330 3.05 -10.14 8.31
N THR A 331 1.73 -10.29 8.36
CA THR A 331 1.05 -11.39 9.05
C THR A 331 1.32 -12.73 8.35
N LYS A 332 1.25 -12.76 7.01
CA LYS A 332 1.59 -13.96 6.23
C LYS A 332 3.03 -14.40 6.48
N GLU A 333 3.97 -13.46 6.45
CA GLU A 333 5.38 -13.75 6.68
C GLU A 333 5.65 -14.27 8.09
N ALA A 334 5.04 -13.65 9.11
CA ALA A 334 5.15 -14.11 10.48
C ALA A 334 4.55 -15.52 10.66
N LEU A 335 3.37 -15.79 10.08
CA LEU A 335 2.73 -17.10 10.16
C LEU A 335 3.54 -18.19 9.45
N LEU A 336 4.07 -17.91 8.26
CA LEU A 336 4.94 -18.83 7.52
C LEU A 336 6.23 -19.07 8.31
N ALA A 337 6.88 -18.02 8.80
CA ALA A 337 8.07 -18.19 9.61
C ALA A 337 7.80 -19.03 10.86
N HIS A 338 6.72 -18.77 11.61
CA HIS A 338 6.40 -19.52 12.83
C HIS A 338 6.15 -21.00 12.54
N SER A 339 5.31 -21.26 11.54
CA SER A 339 4.88 -22.62 11.20
C SER A 339 6.02 -23.50 10.68
N PHE A 340 6.93 -22.96 9.87
CA PHE A 340 8.07 -23.70 9.35
C PHE A 340 9.17 -23.86 10.40
N LEU A 341 9.45 -22.84 11.21
CA LEU A 341 10.42 -22.97 12.31
C LEU A 341 9.98 -24.02 13.34
N ALA A 342 8.69 -24.15 13.61
CA ALA A 342 8.15 -25.18 14.50
C ALA A 342 8.35 -26.62 13.96
N ARG A 343 8.54 -26.79 12.64
CA ARG A 343 8.73 -28.08 11.97
C ARG A 343 10.20 -28.39 11.67
N ARG A 344 11.13 -27.49 12.02
CA ARG A 344 12.55 -27.63 11.70
C ARG A 344 13.13 -28.89 12.37
N PRO A 345 13.66 -29.86 11.62
CA PRO A 345 14.32 -31.03 12.19
C PRO A 345 15.66 -30.61 12.81
N GLY A 346 15.83 -30.87 14.11
CA GLY A 346 17.02 -30.47 14.89
C GLY A 346 16.86 -29.11 15.57
N GLY A 347 16.43 -29.13 16.83
CA GLY A 347 16.07 -27.95 17.64
C GLY A 347 17.20 -27.02 18.08
N MET A 348 18.34 -26.97 17.38
CA MET A 348 19.39 -25.98 17.66
C MET A 348 19.23 -24.76 16.74
N PRO A 349 19.13 -23.55 17.31
CA PRO A 349 19.19 -22.32 16.53
C PRO A 349 20.59 -22.20 15.91
N GLY A 350 20.72 -22.50 14.62
CA GLY A 350 21.88 -22.10 13.84
C GLY A 350 21.98 -20.57 13.74
N PRO A 351 23.08 -20.03 13.21
CA PRO A 351 23.21 -18.62 12.86
C PRO A 351 21.95 -18.05 12.19
N LEU A 352 21.65 -16.78 12.46
CA LEU A 352 20.44 -16.12 11.96
C LEU A 352 20.34 -16.18 10.43
N GLU A 353 21.48 -16.01 9.76
CA GLU A 353 21.56 -16.01 8.30
C GLU A 353 21.24 -17.39 7.71
N GLU A 354 21.79 -18.46 8.29
CA GLU A 354 21.48 -19.83 7.89
C GLU A 354 20.00 -20.15 8.09
N THR A 355 19.45 -19.74 9.24
CA THR A 355 18.03 -19.92 9.54
C THR A 355 17.14 -19.16 8.56
N SER A 356 17.53 -17.94 8.19
CA SER A 356 16.78 -17.13 7.21
C SER A 356 16.84 -17.72 5.80
N THR A 357 17.99 -18.27 5.40
CA THR A 357 18.20 -18.86 4.08
C THR A 357 17.46 -20.19 3.96
N TRP A 358 17.53 -21.03 4.99
CA TRP A 358 16.74 -22.26 5.07
C TRP A 358 15.24 -21.96 5.02
N LEU A 359 14.77 -21.01 5.83
CA LEU A 359 13.36 -20.63 5.87
C LEU A 359 12.88 -20.13 4.51
N ARG A 360 13.70 -19.32 3.84
CA ARG A 360 13.41 -18.85 2.48
C ARG A 360 13.22 -20.01 1.52
N LEU A 361 14.21 -20.88 1.38
CA LEU A 361 14.16 -21.99 0.42
C LEU A 361 12.97 -22.92 0.69
N GLU A 362 12.72 -23.27 1.96
CA GLU A 362 11.65 -24.19 2.33
C GLU A 362 10.26 -23.59 2.03
N VAL A 363 10.06 -22.31 2.35
CA VAL A 363 8.80 -21.60 2.08
C VAL A 363 8.61 -21.37 0.58
N GLU A 364 9.65 -20.98 -0.16
CA GLU A 364 9.60 -20.80 -1.62
C GLU A 364 9.23 -22.11 -2.33
N ASN A 365 9.87 -23.22 -1.94
CA ASN A 365 9.57 -24.54 -2.48
C ASN A 365 8.14 -24.98 -2.16
N TRP A 366 7.68 -24.76 -0.92
CA TRP A 366 6.30 -25.08 -0.53
C TRP A 366 5.28 -24.22 -1.28
N LEU A 367 5.54 -22.92 -1.46
CA LEU A 367 4.68 -22.02 -2.22
C LEU A 367 4.61 -22.44 -3.69
N LEU A 368 5.73 -22.82 -4.30
CA LEU A 368 5.77 -23.32 -5.67
C LEU A 368 4.95 -24.63 -5.78
N ALA A 369 5.14 -25.57 -4.86
CA ALA A 369 4.43 -26.86 -4.86
C ALA A 369 2.91 -26.71 -4.66
N LYS A 370 2.46 -25.72 -3.87
CA LYS A 370 1.03 -25.52 -3.57
C LYS A 370 0.32 -24.59 -4.55
N SER A 371 0.99 -23.55 -5.04
CA SER A 371 0.36 -22.52 -5.87
C SER A 371 0.78 -22.57 -7.35
N GLY A 372 1.83 -23.32 -7.69
CA GLY A 372 2.44 -23.32 -9.03
C GLY A 372 3.11 -21.99 -9.39
N CYS A 373 3.26 -21.06 -8.44
CA CYS A 373 3.84 -19.75 -8.66
C CYS A 373 5.22 -19.64 -7.99
N GLU A 374 6.21 -19.16 -8.72
CA GLU A 374 7.47 -18.71 -8.15
C GLU A 374 7.24 -17.40 -7.38
N VAL A 375 7.51 -17.43 -6.08
CA VAL A 375 7.37 -16.28 -5.17
C VAL A 375 8.69 -16.12 -4.44
N ALA A 376 9.27 -14.91 -4.48
CA ALA A 376 10.44 -14.59 -3.67
C ALA A 376 10.00 -14.32 -2.22
N PHE A 377 10.49 -15.12 -1.27
CA PHE A 377 10.20 -14.97 0.15
C PHE A 377 11.38 -14.33 0.89
N ASN A 378 11.11 -13.30 1.70
CA ASN A 378 12.15 -12.65 2.49
C ASN A 378 12.26 -13.31 3.88
N GLY A 379 13.16 -14.29 4.00
CA GLY A 379 13.40 -15.00 5.26
C GLY A 379 13.93 -14.12 6.38
N THR A 380 14.77 -13.12 6.10
CA THR A 380 15.32 -12.23 7.14
C THR A 380 14.24 -11.32 7.71
N ARG A 381 13.40 -10.74 6.84
CA ARG A 381 12.25 -9.92 7.22
C ARG A 381 11.23 -10.72 8.05
N ALA A 382 10.91 -11.93 7.61
CA ALA A 382 9.97 -12.80 8.32
C ALA A 382 10.46 -13.19 9.73
N LEU A 383 11.76 -13.46 9.90
CA LEU A 383 12.37 -13.69 11.22
C LEU A 383 12.38 -12.44 12.08
N ALA A 384 12.62 -11.26 11.51
CA ALA A 384 12.52 -9.99 12.24
C ALA A 384 11.09 -9.75 12.75
N HIS A 385 10.08 -10.06 11.94
CA HIS A 385 8.67 -10.00 12.34
C HIS A 385 8.36 -10.92 13.52
N LEU A 386 8.80 -12.18 13.45
CA LEU A 386 8.65 -13.10 14.57
C LEU A 386 9.33 -12.59 15.83
N ARG A 387 10.56 -12.09 15.72
CA ARG A 387 11.29 -11.53 16.87
C ARG A 387 10.59 -10.33 17.47
N ALA A 388 9.94 -9.50 16.67
CA ALA A 388 9.13 -8.38 17.16
C ALA A 388 7.85 -8.87 17.86
N LEU A 389 7.26 -9.99 17.44
CA LEU A 389 6.09 -10.60 18.05
C LEU A 389 6.40 -11.45 19.29
N THR A 390 7.59 -12.04 19.37
CA THR A 390 8.02 -12.90 20.48
C THR A 390 8.01 -12.21 21.86
N PRO A 391 8.39 -10.91 22.02
CA PRO A 391 8.22 -10.23 23.30
C PRO A 391 6.75 -10.06 23.71
N SER A 392 5.80 -10.14 22.77
CA SER A 392 4.34 -10.16 23.04
C SER A 392 3.70 -11.55 23.13
N MET A 393 4.31 -12.59 22.53
CA MET A 393 3.81 -13.98 22.57
C MET A 393 4.14 -14.75 23.86
N GLY A 394 4.87 -14.14 24.80
CA GLY A 394 5.09 -14.70 26.14
C GLY A 394 3.82 -14.89 26.98
N LEU A 395 2.66 -14.42 26.50
CA LEU A 395 1.35 -14.67 27.07
C LEU A 395 0.33 -14.91 25.94
N PHE A 396 0.25 -16.11 25.36
CA PHE A 396 -1.01 -16.84 25.07
C PHE A 396 -0.77 -18.06 24.14
N PRO A 397 -1.37 -19.23 24.43
CA PRO A 397 -2.07 -19.59 25.66
C PRO A 397 -1.09 -19.96 26.77
N PRO A 398 -1.41 -19.70 28.06
CA PRO A 398 -0.60 -20.18 29.17
C PRO A 398 -0.51 -21.73 29.17
N PRO A 399 0.62 -22.31 29.62
CA PRO A 399 0.71 -23.75 29.88
C PRO A 399 -0.32 -24.10 30.96
N GLY A 400 -1.45 -24.68 30.54
CA GLY A 400 -2.63 -24.91 31.39
C GLY A 400 -3.98 -24.72 30.68
N PHE A 401 -4.02 -24.18 29.45
CA PHE A 401 -5.23 -24.30 28.63
C PHE A 401 -5.51 -25.77 28.32
N PRO A 402 -6.74 -26.26 28.54
CA PRO A 402 -7.10 -27.61 28.11
C PRO A 402 -6.90 -27.70 26.60
N LYS A 403 -6.04 -28.63 26.17
CA LYS A 403 -6.02 -29.05 24.77
C LYS A 403 -7.41 -29.58 24.49
N LEU A 404 -8.16 -28.91 23.62
CA LEU A 404 -9.37 -29.49 23.06
C LEU A 404 -8.94 -30.72 22.28
N ASP A 405 -9.24 -31.89 22.82
CA ASP A 405 -9.02 -33.14 22.10
C ASP A 405 -9.77 -33.07 20.76
N PRO A 406 -9.17 -33.52 19.65
CA PRO A 406 -9.88 -33.61 18.39
C PRO A 406 -11.08 -34.53 18.58
N LEU A 407 -12.28 -33.98 18.35
CA LEU A 407 -13.57 -34.67 18.44
C LEU A 407 -13.48 -36.10 17.89
N ALA A 408 -13.61 -37.09 18.77
CA ALA A 408 -13.83 -38.48 18.39
C ALA A 408 -15.21 -38.61 17.71
N PRO A 409 -15.36 -39.49 16.71
CA PRO A 409 -16.59 -39.61 15.93
C PRO A 409 -17.73 -40.11 16.80
N ILE A 410 -18.89 -39.46 16.68
CA ILE A 410 -20.12 -39.80 17.38
C ILE A 410 -20.56 -41.20 16.93
N THR A 411 -20.46 -42.18 17.83
CA THR A 411 -21.11 -43.49 17.67
C THR A 411 -22.60 -43.31 17.93
N SER A 412 -23.42 -43.53 16.90
CA SER A 412 -24.88 -43.54 16.97
C SER A 412 -25.39 -44.79 17.71
N GLU A 413 -26.09 -44.61 18.83
CA GLU A 413 -26.95 -45.65 19.44
C GLU A 413 -28.36 -45.63 18.81
N PRO A 414 -29.02 -46.79 18.65
CA PRO A 414 -30.36 -46.89 18.06
C PRO A 414 -31.48 -46.62 19.09
N PRO A 415 -32.71 -46.31 18.64
CA PRO A 415 -33.77 -45.85 19.53
C PRO A 415 -34.45 -46.98 20.31
N GLN A 416 -34.74 -46.72 21.59
CA GLN A 416 -35.48 -47.58 22.51
C GLN A 416 -36.96 -47.74 22.10
N ALA A 417 -37.47 -48.97 22.19
CA ALA A 417 -38.86 -49.32 21.97
C ALA A 417 -39.75 -48.99 23.19
N THR A 418 -40.93 -48.44 22.93
CA THR A 418 -42.01 -48.19 23.90
C THR A 418 -42.61 -49.49 24.45
N PRO A 419 -42.91 -49.60 25.76
CA PRO A 419 -43.64 -50.74 26.29
C PRO A 419 -45.14 -50.62 26.05
N SER A 420 -45.71 -51.64 25.40
CA SER A 420 -47.14 -51.85 25.19
C SER A 420 -47.85 -52.28 26.48
N SER A 421 -48.93 -51.57 26.79
CA SER A 421 -49.98 -51.93 27.75
C SER A 421 -50.72 -53.21 27.34
N ASN A 422 -51.03 -54.08 28.31
CA ASN A 422 -52.12 -55.08 28.40
C ASN A 422 -52.01 -55.64 29.84
N ASN A 423 -53.03 -55.91 30.66
CA ASN A 423 -54.50 -55.98 30.60
C ASN A 423 -54.96 -56.22 32.07
N PRO A 424 -56.26 -56.35 32.44
CA PRO A 424 -57.43 -56.75 31.65
C PRO A 424 -58.54 -55.70 31.48
#